data_AF-A0A920PJF1-F1
#
_entry.id   AF-A0A920PJF1-F1
#
_cell.length_a   1.000
_cell.length_b   1.000
_cell.length_c   1.000
_cell.angle_alpha   90.00
_cell.angle_beta   90.00
_cell.angle_gamma   90.00
#
_symmetry.space_group_name_H-M   'P 1'
#
loop_
_entity.id
_entity.type
_entity.pdbx_description
1 polymer ?
#
loop_
_entity_poly.entity_id
_entity_poly.type
_entity_poly.pdbx_seq_one_letter_code
_entity_poly.pdbx_strand_id
1 'polypeptide(L)' 'MAGLPHWYLPAREHRSLSVDRDIDSAQETVELIHQDGGKADAVAADVIDENSLEAAVNHCNNHFGRLDILHKM' A
#
# COMPACT_ATOMS: atom_id res chain seq x y z
N MET A 1 -15.32 -20.37 6.21
CA MET A 1 -14.99 -18.94 6.30
C MET A 1 -13.51 -18.82 5.98
N ALA A 2 -13.18 -18.28 4.80
CA ALA A 2 -11.78 -18.15 4.40
C ALA A 2 -11.08 -17.24 5.42
N GLY A 3 -10.00 -17.76 6.03
CA GLY A 3 -9.22 -16.99 7.00
C GLY A 3 -8.69 -15.73 6.32
N LEU A 4 -8.94 -14.58 6.93
CA LEU A 4 -8.44 -13.32 6.44
C LEU A 4 -6.89 -13.40 6.41
N PRO A 5 -6.24 -12.96 5.32
CA PRO A 5 -4.80 -13.02 5.23
C PRO A 5 -4.16 -12.19 6.35
N HIS A 6 -2.99 -12.63 6.84
CA HIS A 6 -2.44 -12.15 8.13
C HIS A 6 -2.19 -10.62 8.20
N TRP A 7 -2.12 -9.94 7.05
CA TRP A 7 -1.95 -8.49 6.94
C TRP A 7 -3.23 -7.68 7.19
N TYR A 8 -4.38 -8.33 7.39
CA TYR A 8 -5.69 -7.69 7.54
C TYR A 8 -5.84 -6.84 8.80
N LEU A 9 -5.29 -7.28 9.94
CA LEU A 9 -5.39 -6.56 11.22
C LEU A 9 -4.64 -5.21 11.22
N PRO A 10 -3.38 -5.11 10.74
CA PRO A 10 -2.69 -3.82 10.73
C PRO A 10 -3.34 -2.77 9.81
N ALA A 11 -4.01 -3.15 8.73
CA ALA A 11 -4.64 -2.20 7.79
C ALA A 11 -5.85 -1.43 8.37
N ARG A 12 -6.44 -1.91 9.48
CA ARG A 12 -7.55 -1.22 10.17
C ARG A 12 -7.07 -0.07 11.06
N GLU A 13 -5.85 -0.17 11.56
CA GLU A 13 -5.28 0.79 12.52
C GLU A 13 -4.25 1.73 11.90
N HIS A 14 -3.74 1.40 10.72
CA HIS A 14 -2.70 2.15 10.00
C HIS A 14 -3.21 2.59 8.64
N ARG A 15 -2.61 3.66 8.10
CA ARG A 15 -2.78 3.99 6.68
C ARG A 15 -1.78 3.20 5.87
N SER A 16 -2.25 2.57 4.79
CA SER A 16 -1.42 1.78 3.89
C SER A 16 -1.23 2.49 2.56
N LEU A 17 -0.05 2.37 1.96
CA LEU A 17 0.19 2.68 0.55
C LEU A 17 0.33 1.36 -0.21
N SER A 18 -0.62 1.05 -1.07
CA SER A 18 -0.52 -0.09 -1.99
C SER A 18 0.35 0.33 -3.17
N VAL A 19 1.46 -0.39 -3.38
CA VAL A 19 2.45 -0.09 -4.42
C VAL A 19 2.54 -1.28 -5.35
N ASP A 20 2.21 -1.09 -6.63
CA ASP A 20 2.40 -2.09 -7.68
C ASP A 20 2.83 -1.39 -8.97
N ARG A 21 3.49 -2.09 -9.89
CA ARG A 21 3.77 -1.54 -11.22
C ARG A 21 2.48 -1.32 -12.03
N ASP A 22 1.46 -2.12 -11.76
CA ASP A 22 0.14 -2.03 -12.35
C ASP A 22 -0.80 -1.33 -11.37
N ILE A 23 -1.25 -0.14 -11.74
CA ILE A 23 -2.10 0.68 -10.88
C ILE A 23 -3.44 0.01 -10.58
N ASP A 24 -3.97 -0.77 -11.52
CA ASP A 24 -5.28 -1.42 -11.35
C ASP A 24 -5.18 -2.50 -10.26
N SER A 25 -4.10 -3.28 -10.29
CA SER A 25 -3.77 -4.26 -9.24
C SER A 25 -3.60 -3.60 -7.85
N ALA A 26 -2.95 -2.43 -7.79
CA ALA A 26 -2.82 -1.68 -6.54
C ALA A 26 -4.17 -1.16 -6.02
N GLN A 27 -5.05 -0.71 -6.92
CA GLN A 27 -6.39 -0.22 -6.60
C GLN A 27 -7.31 -1.32 -6.07
N GLU A 28 -7.29 -2.53 -6.66
CA GLU A 28 -8.06 -3.67 -6.14
C GLU A 28 -7.74 -3.93 -4.65
N THR A 29 -6.47 -3.82 -4.27
CA THR A 29 -6.06 -3.98 -2.88
C THR A 29 -6.58 -2.86 -1.97
N VAL A 30 -6.58 -1.61 -2.46
CA VAL A 30 -7.15 -0.47 -1.74
C VAL A 30 -8.65 -0.65 -1.51
N GLU A 31 -9.38 -1.11 -2.53
CA GLU A 31 -10.81 -1.39 -2.42
C GLU A 31 -11.11 -2.43 -1.35
N LEU A 32 -10.34 -3.52 -1.30
CA LEU A 32 -10.46 -4.53 -0.26
C LEU A 32 -10.23 -3.93 1.13
N ILE A 33 -9.15 -3.17 1.31
CA ILE A 33 -8.84 -2.50 2.60
C ILE A 33 -9.97 -1.54 3.01
N HIS A 34 -10.53 -0.78 2.07
CA HIS A 34 -11.65 0.14 2.33
C HIS A 34 -12.93 -0.60 2.69
N GLN A 35 -13.26 -1.71 2.00
CA GLN A 35 -14.42 -2.56 2.32
C GLN A 35 -14.35 -3.10 3.74
N ASP A 36 -13.14 -3.33 4.24
CA ASP A 36 -12.88 -3.76 5.60
C ASP A 36 -12.86 -2.62 6.63
N GLY A 37 -13.03 -1.37 6.20
CA GLY A 37 -13.03 -0.17 7.04
C GLY A 37 -11.64 0.36 7.38
N GLY A 38 -10.60 -0.09 6.67
CA GLY A 38 -9.25 0.46 6.72
C GLY A 38 -9.10 1.72 5.86
N LYS A 39 -7.88 2.26 5.82
CA LYS A 39 -7.53 3.43 4.99
C LYS A 39 -6.30 3.12 4.17
N ALA A 40 -6.41 3.27 2.87
CA ALA A 40 -5.28 3.06 1.96
C ALA A 40 -5.36 3.96 0.73
N ASP A 41 -4.19 4.23 0.14
CA ASP A 41 -4.02 4.88 -1.16
C ASP A 41 -3.20 3.98 -2.08
N ALA A 42 -3.33 4.16 -3.39
CA ALA A 42 -2.59 3.38 -4.40
C ALA A 42 -1.57 4.27 -5.12
N VAL A 43 -0.40 3.70 -5.42
CA VAL A 43 0.60 4.33 -6.28
C VAL A 43 1.19 3.30 -7.24
N ALA A 44 1.38 3.72 -8.49
CA ALA A 44 2.10 2.93 -9.46
C ALA A 44 3.60 3.12 -9.26
N ALA A 45 4.35 2.06 -9.04
CA ALA A 45 5.81 2.10 -9.02
C ALA A 45 6.40 0.75 -9.44
N ASP A 46 7.38 0.80 -10.34
CA ASP A 46 8.27 -0.33 -10.58
C ASP A 46 9.36 -0.34 -9.49
N VAL A 47 9.46 -1.43 -8.74
CA VAL A 47 10.45 -1.59 -7.66
C VAL A 47 11.84 -2.02 -8.16
N ILE A 48 11.96 -2.36 -9.45
CA ILE A 48 13.24 -2.67 -10.12
C ILE A 48 13.94 -1.36 -10.54
N ASP A 49 13.18 -0.30 -10.84
CA ASP A 49 13.71 1.01 -11.14
C ASP A 49 13.92 1.83 -9.84
N GLU A 50 15.18 2.20 -9.58
CA GLU A 50 15.57 2.87 -8.35
C GLU A 50 14.93 4.27 -8.23
N ASN A 51 14.76 4.99 -9.34
CA ASN A 51 14.11 6.30 -9.35
C ASN A 51 12.62 6.20 -9.00
N SER A 52 11.95 5.19 -9.54
CA SER A 52 10.54 4.87 -9.26
C SER A 52 10.35 4.48 -7.79
N LEU A 53 11.27 3.69 -7.21
CA LEU A 53 11.23 3.36 -5.79
C LEU A 53 11.44 4.59 -4.90
N GLU A 54 12.40 5.46 -5.24
CA GLU A 54 12.62 6.73 -4.53
C GLU A 54 11.38 7.63 -4.61
N ALA A 55 10.75 7.72 -5.78
CA ALA A 55 9.51 8.47 -5.97
C ALA A 55 8.36 7.93 -5.10
N ALA A 56 8.21 6.61 -5.00
CA ALA A 56 7.18 5.98 -4.16
C ALA A 56 7.41 6.25 -2.66
N VAL A 57 8.66 6.17 -2.19
CA VAL A 57 9.02 6.48 -0.79
C VAL A 57 8.77 7.96 -0.49
N ASN A 58 9.17 8.86 -1.40
CA ASN A 58 8.94 10.30 -1.25
C ASN A 58 7.44 10.63 -1.28
N HIS A 59 6.65 9.96 -2.12
CA HIS A 59 5.21 10.10 -2.14
C HIS A 59 4.60 9.68 -0.79
N CYS A 60 5.00 8.52 -0.25
CA CYS A 60 4.55 8.06 1.05
C CYS A 60 4.90 9.05 2.17
N ASN A 61 6.14 9.53 2.22
CA ASN A 61 6.56 10.53 3.21
C ASN A 61 5.81 11.85 3.07
N ASN A 62 5.57 12.33 1.85
CA ASN A 62 4.82 13.57 1.63
C ASN A 62 3.34 13.42 1.99
N HIS A 63 2.75 12.25 1.75
CA HIS A 63 1.32 12.03 1.95
C HIS A 63 0.97 11.65 3.41
N PHE A 64 1.81 10.84 4.05
CA PHE A 64 1.58 10.32 5.40
C PHE A 64 2.53 10.89 6.46
N GLY A 65 3.54 11.65 6.07
CA GLY A 65 4.54 12.27 6.95
C GLY A 65 5.69 11.33 7.33
N ARG A 66 5.53 10.01 7.20
CA ARG A 66 6.54 8.98 7.51
C ARG A 66 6.20 7.64 6.86
N LEU A 67 7.23 6.82 6.62
CA LEU A 67 7.11 5.39 6.31
C LEU A 67 7.49 4.56 7.55
N ASP A 68 6.52 3.85 8.13
CA ASP A 68 6.72 3.02 9.33
C ASP A 68 7.24 1.62 9.02
N ILE A 69 6.60 0.95 8.04
CA ILE A 69 6.87 -0.44 7.68
C ILE A 69 6.83 -0.53 6.16
N LEU A 70 7.85 -1.16 5.59
CA LEU A 70 7.84 -1.60 4.19
C LEU A 70 7.78 -3.12 4.17
N HIS A 71 6.71 -3.67 3.62
CA HIS A 71 6.55 -5.11 3.43
C HIS A 71 6.59 -5.42 1.93
N LYS A 72 7.44 -6.36 1.51
CA LYS A 72 7.44 -6.89 0.15
C LYS A 72 6.85 -8.30 0.19
N MET A 73 5.78 -8.52 -0.55
CA MET A 73 5.16 -9.82 -0.77
C MET A 73 5.60 -10.42 -2.09
#